data_AF-A0A9D8W6R5-F1
#
_entry.id   AF-A0A9D8W6R5-F1
#
_cell.length_a   1.000
_cell.length_b   1.000
_cell.length_c   1.000
_cell.angle_alpha   90.00
_cell.angle_beta   90.00
_cell.angle_gamma   90.00
#
_symmetry.space_group_name_H-M   'P 1'
#
loop_
_entity.id
_entity.type
_entity.pdbx_description
1 polymer ?
#
loop_
_entity_poly.entity_id
_entity_poly.type
_entity_poly.pdbx_seq_one_letter_code
_entity_poly.pdbx_strand_id
1 'polypeptide(L)'
;MAITEKASSPSVVPPAPDGQHETVNKDQLAKQRTDVLRQSSSDAQILIRYLSEQGVVLDPDFIQKILSFTSKLEKGTIDHNEETQFWQSYSRLTNYAKPANIDALRFSGSKWKNNGEKQAKLYLFTLNVIGIFSAIIFIIVVATLAFVSVSESTINNSENALRETFLLERGITVATAIETLVAGLESASEGNDQAVSALVADRKAQVQQLMLYNFDLTQTLLRSDIEIQPGESLDQALRDQISNLKNVVSLISGFALPVLTSLLGVCVYILRSGSNQIERMSFRPESVGVYFYRVILGVTGGIAISWFIPVDETGLLASIAPATLAFLVGYAVEILFNVMDSLVRALGGPQIDGRTKVETQR
;
A
#
# COMPACT_ATOMS: atom_id res chain seq x y z
N MET A 1 -49.17 -34.80 42.05
CA MET A 1 -48.09 -34.42 41.11
C MET A 1 -46.89 -35.25 41.51
N ALA A 2 -46.61 -36.31 40.75
CA ALA A 2 -45.77 -37.43 41.16
C ALA A 2 -44.29 -37.12 40.97
N ILE A 3 -43.49 -37.43 42.00
CA ILE A 3 -42.02 -37.40 41.98
C ILE A 3 -41.56 -38.75 41.43
N THR A 4 -41.01 -38.76 40.22
CA THR A 4 -40.41 -39.95 39.61
C THR A 4 -38.92 -40.03 39.93
N GLU A 5 -38.60 -41.12 40.61
CA GLU A 5 -37.31 -41.62 41.04
C GLU A 5 -36.43 -41.96 39.82
N LYS A 6 -35.29 -41.27 39.69
CA LYS A 6 -34.34 -41.44 38.58
C LYS A 6 -33.31 -42.50 38.96
N ALA A 7 -33.43 -43.68 38.36
CA ALA A 7 -32.57 -44.84 38.57
C ALA A 7 -31.08 -44.53 38.30
N SER A 8 -30.22 -44.99 39.22
CA SER A 8 -28.76 -44.92 39.15
C SER A 8 -28.23 -45.80 38.02
N SER A 9 -27.50 -45.22 37.09
CA SER A 9 -26.77 -45.95 36.05
C SER A 9 -25.59 -46.72 36.63
N PRO A 10 -25.29 -47.94 36.16
CA PRO A 10 -24.14 -48.71 36.62
C PRO A 10 -22.83 -48.06 36.17
N SER A 11 -21.92 -47.85 37.12
CA SER A 11 -20.57 -47.34 36.91
C SER A 11 -19.79 -48.30 36.02
N VAL A 12 -19.68 -47.98 34.73
CA VAL A 12 -18.78 -48.66 33.78
C VAL A 12 -17.35 -48.32 34.17
N VAL A 13 -16.63 -49.27 34.75
CA VAL A 13 -15.19 -49.17 34.97
C VAL A 13 -14.52 -49.12 33.60
N PRO A 14 -13.78 -48.06 33.24
CA PRO A 14 -13.09 -48.01 31.96
C PRO A 14 -12.07 -49.15 31.89
N PRO A 15 -11.97 -49.86 30.74
CA PRO A 15 -10.96 -50.91 30.57
C PRO A 15 -9.58 -50.32 30.76
N ALA A 16 -8.72 -51.06 31.48
CA ALA A 16 -7.34 -50.66 31.75
C ALA A 16 -6.63 -50.30 30.42
N PRO A 17 -5.91 -49.18 30.36
CA PRO A 17 -5.23 -48.75 29.14
C PRO A 17 -4.22 -49.83 28.74
N ASP A 18 -4.43 -50.39 27.55
CA ASP A 18 -3.58 -51.43 26.98
C ASP A 18 -2.16 -50.86 26.80
N GLY A 19 -1.18 -51.43 27.49
CA GLY A 19 0.19 -50.91 27.66
C GLY A 19 1.03 -50.83 26.37
N GLN A 20 0.42 -51.00 25.21
CA GLN A 20 1.08 -50.98 23.90
C GLN A 20 1.19 -49.56 23.29
N HIS A 21 0.49 -48.56 23.83
CA HIS A 21 0.58 -47.18 23.31
C HIS A 21 1.81 -46.38 23.80
N GLU A 22 2.50 -46.82 24.86
CA GLU A 22 3.59 -46.03 25.47
C GLU A 22 4.96 -46.26 24.82
N THR A 23 5.20 -47.45 24.25
CA THR A 23 6.48 -47.80 23.63
C THR A 23 6.68 -47.14 22.26
N VAL A 24 5.60 -47.00 21.47
CA VAL A 24 5.61 -46.34 20.15
C VAL A 24 6.06 -44.88 20.25
N ASN A 25 5.82 -44.22 21.39
CA ASN A 25 6.16 -42.81 21.60
C ASN A 25 7.67 -42.59 21.85
N LYS A 26 8.34 -43.49 22.58
CA LYS A 26 9.76 -43.33 22.94
C LYS A 26 10.69 -43.40 21.74
N ASP A 27 10.45 -44.33 20.82
CA ASP A 27 11.26 -44.48 19.61
C ASP A 27 11.06 -43.31 18.63
N GLN A 28 9.83 -42.80 18.53
CA GLN A 28 9.52 -41.62 17.71
C GLN A 28 10.21 -40.36 18.26
N LEU A 29 10.18 -40.15 19.57
CA LEU A 29 10.87 -39.03 20.22
C LEU A 29 12.39 -39.11 20.07
N ALA A 30 12.97 -40.31 20.21
CA ALA A 30 14.40 -40.52 20.01
C ALA A 30 14.83 -40.23 18.57
N LYS A 31 14.02 -40.68 17.59
CA LYS A 31 14.22 -40.38 16.17
C LYS A 31 14.13 -38.88 15.89
N GLN A 32 13.06 -38.22 16.37
CA GLN A 32 12.87 -36.78 16.20
C GLN A 32 14.02 -35.97 16.81
N ARG A 33 14.48 -36.33 18.02
CA ARG A 33 15.65 -35.70 18.65
C ARG A 33 16.90 -35.85 17.78
N THR A 34 17.17 -37.05 17.29
CA THR A 34 18.33 -37.33 16.42
C THR A 34 18.26 -36.52 15.13
N ASP A 35 17.07 -36.40 14.53
CA ASP A 35 16.85 -35.63 13.31
C ASP A 35 17.08 -34.13 13.56
N VAL A 36 16.59 -33.58 14.67
CA VAL A 36 16.81 -32.18 15.07
C VAL A 36 18.30 -31.89 15.31
N LEU A 37 19.02 -32.80 15.98
CA LEU A 37 20.46 -32.64 16.21
C LEU A 37 21.27 -32.70 14.92
N ARG A 38 20.94 -33.62 14.00
CA ARG A 38 21.60 -33.71 12.69
C ARG A 38 21.39 -32.44 11.89
N GLN A 39 20.15 -31.94 11.90
CA GLN A 39 19.80 -30.71 11.20
C GLN A 39 20.56 -29.51 11.79
N SER A 40 20.58 -29.35 13.11
CA SER A 40 21.25 -28.23 13.78
C SER A 40 22.79 -28.31 13.66
N SER A 41 23.34 -29.51 13.58
CA SER A 41 24.77 -29.71 13.34
C SER A 41 25.15 -29.30 11.92
N SER A 42 24.33 -29.64 10.92
CA SER A 42 24.50 -29.18 9.54
C SER A 42 24.42 -27.66 9.45
N ASP A 43 23.46 -27.07 10.17
CA ASP A 43 23.28 -25.62 10.27
C ASP A 43 24.49 -24.91 10.84
N ALA A 44 25.09 -25.48 11.89
CA ALA A 44 26.26 -24.92 12.51
C ALA A 44 27.42 -24.80 11.50
N GLN A 45 27.59 -25.78 10.61
CA GLN A 45 28.62 -25.72 9.57
C GLN A 45 28.33 -24.63 8.54
N ILE A 46 27.07 -24.43 8.15
CA ILE A 46 26.65 -23.35 7.26
C ILE A 46 26.97 -21.99 7.90
N LEU A 47 26.67 -21.82 9.18
CA LEU A 47 26.95 -20.58 9.92
C LEU A 47 28.46 -20.33 10.06
N ILE A 48 29.25 -21.35 10.38
CA ILE A 48 30.72 -21.22 10.47
C ILE A 48 31.27 -20.77 9.13
N ARG A 49 30.85 -21.40 8.03
CA ARG A 49 31.26 -21.01 6.68
C ARG A 49 30.88 -19.55 6.38
N TYR A 50 29.62 -19.18 6.61
CA TYR A 50 29.14 -17.81 6.41
C TYR A 50 29.98 -16.79 7.20
N LEU A 51 30.19 -17.03 8.49
CA LEU A 51 30.96 -16.14 9.35
C LEU A 51 32.43 -16.03 8.92
N SER A 52 32.99 -17.14 8.44
CA SER A 52 34.35 -17.15 7.88
C SER A 52 34.44 -16.34 6.59
N GLU A 53 33.45 -16.43 5.71
CA GLU A 53 33.33 -15.62 4.48
C GLU A 53 33.15 -14.12 4.80
N GLN A 54 32.50 -13.78 5.92
CA GLN A 54 32.38 -12.41 6.41
C GLN A 54 33.62 -11.90 7.17
N GLY A 55 34.67 -12.73 7.32
CA GLY A 55 35.88 -12.35 8.04
C GLY A 55 35.70 -12.24 9.57
N VAL A 56 34.65 -12.83 10.13
CA VAL A 56 34.43 -12.85 11.59
C VAL A 56 35.39 -13.86 12.22
N VAL A 57 36.24 -13.38 13.12
CA VAL A 57 37.17 -14.25 13.87
C VAL A 57 36.38 -15.02 14.93
N LEU A 58 36.35 -16.34 14.79
CA LEU A 58 35.69 -17.25 15.72
C LEU A 58 36.73 -17.93 16.61
N ASP A 59 36.34 -18.20 17.85
CA ASP A 59 37.16 -18.95 18.81
C ASP A 59 37.42 -20.38 18.29
N PRO A 60 38.69 -20.80 18.10
CA PRO A 60 39.03 -22.13 17.61
C PRO A 60 38.48 -23.27 18.47
N ASP A 61 38.48 -23.11 19.79
CA ASP A 61 38.01 -24.14 20.73
C ASP A 61 36.51 -24.40 20.54
N PHE A 62 35.79 -23.33 20.25
CA PHE A 62 34.36 -23.36 19.99
C PHE A 62 34.02 -24.05 18.66
N ILE A 63 34.77 -23.75 17.58
CA ILE A 63 34.60 -24.45 16.29
C ILE A 63 34.90 -25.95 16.47
N GLN A 64 35.98 -26.28 17.19
CA GLN A 64 36.38 -27.65 17.43
C GLN A 64 35.30 -28.43 18.20
N LYS A 65 34.66 -27.82 19.20
CA LYS A 65 33.53 -28.43 19.92
C LYS A 65 32.37 -28.78 18.99
N ILE A 66 31.97 -27.86 18.11
CA ILE A 66 30.89 -28.09 17.14
C ILE A 66 31.26 -29.20 16.16
N LEU A 67 32.45 -29.17 15.55
CA LEU A 67 32.88 -30.18 14.58
C LEU A 67 33.07 -31.57 15.21
N SER A 68 33.61 -31.63 16.42
CA SER A 68 33.77 -32.89 17.16
C SER A 68 32.41 -33.50 17.53
N PHE A 69 31.43 -32.66 17.91
CA PHE A 69 30.06 -33.09 18.15
C PHE A 69 29.44 -33.67 16.88
N THR A 70 29.61 -33.04 15.71
CA THR A 70 29.11 -33.59 14.43
C THR A 70 29.68 -34.99 14.16
N SER A 71 31.00 -35.18 14.34
CA SER A 71 31.62 -36.48 14.12
C SER A 71 31.13 -37.55 15.10
N LYS A 72 30.85 -37.18 16.36
CA LYS A 72 30.27 -38.09 17.38
C LYS A 72 28.80 -38.40 17.10
N LEU A 73 28.05 -37.44 16.56
CA LEU A 73 26.66 -37.62 16.14
C LEU A 73 26.52 -38.66 15.04
N GLU A 74 27.43 -38.64 14.05
CA GLU A 74 27.47 -39.62 12.97
C GLU A 74 27.77 -41.03 13.48
N LYS A 75 28.56 -41.14 14.56
CA LYS A 75 28.92 -42.41 15.21
C LYS A 75 27.86 -42.89 16.22
N GLY A 76 26.89 -42.06 16.58
CA GLY A 76 25.84 -42.38 17.55
C GLY A 76 26.32 -42.45 19.01
N THR A 77 27.46 -41.83 19.35
CA THR A 77 28.10 -41.93 20.68
C THR A 77 27.96 -40.67 21.52
N ILE A 78 26.86 -39.93 21.38
CA ILE A 78 26.68 -38.64 22.07
C ILE A 78 26.21 -38.84 23.51
N ASP A 79 26.91 -38.20 24.44
CA ASP A 79 26.43 -38.02 25.82
C ASP A 79 25.59 -36.73 25.98
N HIS A 80 24.72 -36.70 26.99
CA HIS A 80 23.85 -35.57 27.30
C HIS A 80 24.62 -34.28 27.62
N ASN A 81 25.80 -34.38 28.25
CA ASN A 81 26.66 -33.22 28.50
C ASN A 81 27.17 -32.60 27.19
N GLU A 82 27.56 -33.43 26.22
CA GLU A 82 28.05 -32.98 24.92
C GLU A 82 26.95 -32.29 24.11
N GLU A 83 25.73 -32.82 24.16
CA GLU A 83 24.56 -32.17 23.54
C GLU A 83 24.29 -30.80 24.17
N THR A 84 24.38 -30.69 25.49
CA THR A 84 24.19 -29.40 26.19
C THR A 84 25.24 -28.38 25.74
N GLN A 85 26.51 -28.80 25.67
CA GLN A 85 27.60 -27.94 25.19
C GLN A 85 27.43 -27.55 23.72
N PHE A 86 26.94 -28.47 22.89
CA PHE A 86 26.58 -28.18 21.50
C PHE A 86 25.53 -27.09 21.42
N TRP A 87 24.42 -27.19 22.15
CA TRP A 87 23.34 -26.19 22.11
C TRP A 87 23.78 -24.81 22.60
N GLN A 88 24.61 -24.75 23.65
CA GLN A 88 25.21 -23.50 24.11
C GLN A 88 26.11 -22.88 23.03
N SER A 89 26.92 -23.70 22.36
CA SER A 89 27.81 -23.25 21.30
C SER A 89 27.01 -22.79 20.07
N TYR A 90 26.01 -23.56 19.65
CA TYR A 90 25.10 -23.23 18.57
C TYR A 90 24.35 -21.92 18.82
N SER A 91 23.89 -21.68 20.06
CA SER A 91 23.27 -20.41 20.45
C SER A 91 24.22 -19.22 20.34
N ARG A 92 25.49 -19.36 20.72
CA ARG A 92 26.50 -18.30 20.49
C ARG A 92 26.76 -18.09 19.00
N LEU A 93 26.83 -19.16 18.22
CA LEU A 93 27.04 -19.11 16.76
C LEU A 93 25.95 -18.29 16.07
N THR A 94 24.69 -18.62 16.38
CA THR A 94 23.52 -17.93 15.83
C THR A 94 23.46 -16.46 16.24
N ASN A 95 23.98 -16.11 17.42
CA ASN A 95 24.12 -14.71 17.83
C ASN A 95 25.20 -13.97 17.02
N TYR A 96 26.35 -14.60 16.75
CA TYR A 96 27.37 -14.01 15.87
C TYR A 96 26.87 -13.80 14.44
N ALA A 97 26.02 -14.69 13.95
CA ALA A 97 25.48 -14.62 12.59
C ALA A 97 24.39 -13.55 12.40
N LYS A 98 23.91 -12.88 13.45
CA LYS A 98 22.88 -11.83 13.29
C LYS A 98 23.40 -10.70 12.38
N PRO A 99 22.60 -10.23 11.40
CA PRO A 99 21.16 -10.47 11.22
C PRO A 99 20.79 -11.68 10.33
N ALA A 100 21.76 -12.46 9.86
CA ALA A 100 21.51 -13.58 8.95
C ALA A 100 20.66 -14.67 9.62
N ASN A 101 19.73 -15.23 8.85
CA ASN A 101 18.88 -16.34 9.27
C ASN A 101 19.44 -17.65 8.71
N ILE A 102 19.45 -18.70 9.53
CA ILE A 102 19.92 -20.03 9.12
C ILE A 102 19.17 -20.54 7.88
N ASP A 103 17.86 -20.30 7.81
CA ASP A 103 17.07 -20.74 6.66
C ASP A 103 17.49 -20.02 5.37
N ALA A 104 17.74 -18.70 5.45
CA ALA A 104 18.26 -17.91 4.34
C ALA A 104 19.62 -18.41 3.85
N LEU A 105 20.52 -18.74 4.78
CA LEU A 105 21.84 -19.29 4.47
C LEU A 105 21.75 -20.68 3.83
N ARG A 106 20.84 -21.53 4.33
CA ARG A 106 20.53 -22.82 3.69
C ARG A 106 20.06 -22.65 2.25
N PHE A 107 19.30 -21.59 1.94
CA PHE A 107 18.87 -21.29 0.58
C PHE A 107 20.03 -20.87 -0.33
N SER A 108 21.04 -20.16 0.21
CA SER A 108 22.23 -19.73 -0.54
C SER A 108 23.18 -20.89 -0.85
N GLY A 109 23.36 -21.82 0.08
CA GLY A 109 24.29 -22.97 0.00
C GLY A 109 23.79 -24.19 -0.81
N SER A 110 23.34 -24.00 -2.04
CA SER A 110 23.37 -24.95 -3.19
C SER A 110 23.24 -26.50 -3.03
N LYS A 111 22.57 -27.10 -2.03
CA LYS A 111 22.35 -28.58 -2.00
C LYS A 111 20.92 -29.10 -1.77
N TRP A 112 19.90 -28.24 -1.80
CA TRP A 112 18.49 -28.68 -1.73
C TRP A 112 17.82 -28.67 -3.11
N LYS A 113 17.86 -29.81 -3.79
CA LYS A 113 17.46 -29.95 -5.21
C LYS A 113 15.95 -29.95 -5.49
N ASN A 114 15.03 -29.93 -4.49
CA ASN A 114 13.58 -30.09 -4.80
C ASN A 114 12.59 -29.21 -4.00
N ASN A 115 12.75 -29.01 -2.68
CA ASN A 115 11.72 -28.31 -1.87
C ASN A 115 12.09 -26.86 -1.51
N GLY A 116 13.36 -26.59 -1.18
CA GLY A 116 13.81 -25.23 -0.85
C GLY A 116 13.82 -24.29 -2.07
N GLU A 117 14.19 -24.83 -3.25
CA GLU A 117 14.16 -24.10 -4.51
C GLU A 117 12.75 -23.60 -4.87
N LYS A 118 11.71 -24.42 -4.61
CA LYS A 118 10.32 -24.01 -4.85
C LYS A 118 9.91 -22.81 -4.00
N GLN A 119 10.25 -22.80 -2.72
CA GLN A 119 9.89 -21.69 -1.82
C GLN A 119 10.65 -20.40 -2.15
N ALA A 120 11.95 -20.50 -2.45
CA ALA A 120 12.74 -19.34 -2.88
C ALA A 120 12.23 -18.77 -4.22
N LYS A 121 11.92 -19.64 -5.19
CA LYS A 121 11.29 -19.23 -6.45
C LYS A 121 9.92 -18.60 -6.23
N LEU A 122 9.09 -19.14 -5.34
CA LEU A 122 7.78 -18.59 -5.04
C LEU A 122 7.89 -17.18 -4.43
N TYR A 123 8.87 -16.96 -3.54
CA TYR A 123 9.11 -15.65 -2.95
C TYR A 123 9.66 -14.64 -3.95
N LEU A 124 10.68 -14.99 -4.73
CA LEU A 124 11.20 -14.14 -5.81
C LEU A 124 10.10 -13.83 -6.83
N PHE A 125 9.27 -14.82 -7.17
CA PHE A 125 8.09 -14.63 -7.99
C PHE A 125 7.12 -13.64 -7.33
N THR A 126 6.85 -13.77 -6.03
CA THR A 126 5.98 -12.84 -5.29
C THR A 126 6.53 -11.41 -5.31
N LEU A 127 7.83 -11.21 -5.05
CA LEU A 127 8.46 -9.90 -5.14
C LEU A 127 8.43 -9.32 -6.55
N ASN A 128 8.66 -10.14 -7.58
CA ASN A 128 8.57 -9.72 -8.97
C ASN A 128 7.15 -9.31 -9.36
N VAL A 129 6.13 -10.08 -8.92
CA VAL A 129 4.72 -9.75 -9.14
C VAL A 129 4.37 -8.43 -8.45
N ILE A 130 4.80 -8.23 -7.19
CA ILE A 130 4.63 -6.97 -6.47
C ILE A 130 5.37 -5.82 -7.18
N GLY A 131 6.56 -6.08 -7.72
CA GLY A 131 7.33 -5.12 -8.50
C GLY A 131 6.59 -4.65 -9.76
N ILE A 132 6.09 -5.60 -10.57
CA ILE A 132 5.29 -5.31 -11.76
C ILE A 132 4.01 -4.56 -11.38
N PHE A 133 3.30 -5.02 -10.35
CA PHE A 133 2.10 -4.37 -9.85
C PHE A 133 2.37 -2.94 -9.40
N SER A 134 3.49 -2.69 -8.70
CA SER A 134 3.90 -1.35 -8.29
C SER A 134 4.20 -0.43 -9.47
N ALA A 135 4.82 -0.96 -10.54
CA ALA A 135 5.08 -0.20 -11.76
C ALA A 135 3.79 0.16 -12.49
N ILE A 136 2.82 -0.77 -12.55
CA ILE A 136 1.49 -0.51 -13.11
C ILE A 136 0.77 0.58 -12.30
N ILE A 137 0.77 0.48 -10.96
CA ILE A 137 0.16 1.51 -10.10
C ILE A 137 0.86 2.86 -10.30
N PHE A 138 2.19 2.88 -10.39
CA PHE A 138 2.92 4.11 -10.65
C PHE A 138 2.50 4.78 -11.97
N ILE A 139 2.37 3.99 -13.04
CA ILE A 139 1.87 4.47 -14.34
C ILE A 139 0.44 5.01 -14.19
N ILE A 140 -0.44 4.30 -13.48
CA ILE A 140 -1.81 4.75 -13.22
C ILE A 140 -1.81 6.07 -12.45
N VAL A 141 -1.01 6.22 -11.39
CA VAL A 141 -0.89 7.46 -10.61
C VAL A 141 -0.43 8.62 -11.49
N VAL A 142 0.60 8.42 -12.32
CA VAL A 142 1.10 9.45 -13.25
C VAL A 142 0.02 9.82 -14.26
N ALA A 143 -0.70 8.84 -14.81
CA ALA A 143 -1.79 9.08 -15.74
C ALA A 143 -2.96 9.84 -15.08
N THR A 144 -3.31 9.50 -13.84
CA THR A 144 -4.34 10.21 -13.06
C THR A 144 -3.92 11.65 -12.75
N LEU A 145 -2.65 11.88 -12.38
CA LEU A 145 -2.13 13.24 -12.16
C LEU A 145 -2.17 14.08 -13.45
N ALA A 146 -1.77 13.49 -14.57
CA ALA A 146 -1.85 14.16 -15.88
C ALA A 146 -3.31 14.48 -16.25
N PHE A 147 -4.24 13.55 -16.00
CA PHE A 147 -5.67 13.77 -16.21
C PHE A 147 -6.20 14.93 -15.38
N VAL A 148 -5.95 14.93 -14.07
CA VAL A 148 -6.38 16.03 -13.16
C VAL A 148 -5.81 17.37 -13.63
N SER A 149 -4.52 17.42 -13.96
CA SER A 149 -3.85 18.63 -14.43
C SER A 149 -4.46 19.18 -15.72
N VAL A 150 -4.74 18.32 -16.69
CA VAL A 150 -5.41 18.71 -17.94
C VAL A 150 -6.84 19.17 -17.68
N SER A 151 -7.60 18.45 -16.85
CA SER A 151 -8.98 18.81 -16.52
C SER A 151 -9.08 20.16 -15.80
N GLU A 152 -8.21 20.45 -14.82
CA GLU A 152 -8.16 21.74 -14.14
C GLU A 152 -7.86 22.89 -15.13
N SER A 153 -6.91 22.69 -16.04
CA SER A 153 -6.61 23.66 -17.10
C SER A 153 -7.82 23.91 -18.00
N THR A 154 -8.50 22.85 -18.45
CA THR A 154 -9.70 22.96 -19.28
C THR A 154 -10.84 23.66 -18.55
N ILE A 155 -11.06 23.34 -17.28
CA ILE A 155 -12.07 24.00 -16.43
C ILE A 155 -11.77 25.50 -16.35
N ASN A 156 -10.55 25.87 -15.99
CA ASN A 156 -10.15 27.27 -15.83
C ASN A 156 -10.27 28.06 -17.14
N ASN A 157 -9.85 27.47 -18.27
CA ASN A 157 -9.98 28.10 -19.59
C ASN A 157 -11.45 28.26 -20.00
N SER A 158 -12.30 27.27 -19.71
CA SER A 158 -13.73 27.32 -20.04
C SER A 158 -14.47 28.33 -19.18
N GLU A 159 -14.14 28.45 -17.90
CA GLU A 159 -14.70 29.48 -17.02
C GLU A 159 -14.29 30.89 -17.43
N ASN A 160 -13.04 31.08 -17.85
CA ASN A 160 -12.58 32.36 -18.37
C ASN A 160 -13.31 32.73 -19.66
N ALA A 161 -13.50 31.77 -20.58
CA ALA A 161 -14.28 32.00 -21.80
C ALA A 161 -15.74 32.38 -21.50
N LEU A 162 -16.41 31.70 -20.54
CA LEU A 162 -17.76 32.05 -20.09
C LEU A 162 -17.84 33.43 -19.43
N ARG A 163 -16.77 33.86 -18.73
CA ARG A 163 -16.71 35.21 -18.16
C ARG A 163 -16.57 36.25 -19.25
N GLU A 164 -15.75 35.99 -20.26
CA GLU A 164 -15.58 36.89 -21.41
C GLU A 164 -16.87 37.04 -22.23
N THR A 165 -17.60 35.94 -22.47
CA THR A 165 -18.89 35.99 -23.19
C THR A 165 -19.91 36.85 -22.43
N PHE A 166 -20.01 36.66 -21.11
CA PHE A 166 -20.91 37.41 -20.26
C PHE A 166 -20.54 38.90 -20.19
N LEU A 167 -19.25 39.22 -20.13
CA LEU A 167 -18.79 40.62 -20.15
C LEU A 167 -19.07 41.28 -21.51
N LEU A 168 -18.92 40.54 -22.62
CA LEU A 168 -19.27 41.03 -23.94
C LEU A 168 -20.76 41.25 -24.10
N GLU A 169 -21.60 40.34 -23.60
CA GLU A 169 -23.05 40.50 -23.64
C GLU A 169 -23.52 41.71 -22.83
N ARG A 170 -22.97 41.91 -21.62
CA ARG A 170 -23.22 43.15 -20.85
C ARG A 170 -22.69 44.38 -21.57
N GLY A 171 -21.51 44.29 -22.18
CA GLY A 171 -20.92 45.38 -22.97
C GLY A 171 -21.80 45.76 -24.17
N ILE A 172 -22.31 44.79 -24.91
CA ILE A 172 -23.25 44.99 -26.03
C ILE A 172 -24.55 45.60 -25.52
N THR A 173 -25.12 45.07 -24.43
CA THR A 173 -26.37 45.60 -23.87
C THR A 173 -26.23 47.06 -23.44
N VAL A 174 -25.10 47.41 -22.80
CA VAL A 174 -24.78 48.79 -22.43
C VAL A 174 -24.53 49.64 -23.68
N ALA A 175 -23.81 49.14 -24.67
CA ALA A 175 -23.58 49.84 -25.94
C ALA A 175 -24.89 50.12 -26.67
N THR A 176 -25.79 49.14 -26.80
CA THR A 176 -27.11 49.30 -27.39
C THR A 176 -28.00 50.25 -26.58
N ALA A 177 -27.93 50.22 -25.24
CA ALA A 177 -28.63 51.19 -24.40
C ALA A 177 -28.09 52.62 -24.61
N ILE A 178 -26.78 52.77 -24.75
CA ILE A 178 -26.14 54.03 -25.13
C ILE A 178 -26.55 54.44 -26.53
N GLU A 179 -26.54 53.54 -27.53
CA GLU A 179 -27.02 53.81 -28.89
C GLU A 179 -28.50 54.19 -28.90
N THR A 180 -29.35 53.62 -28.04
CA THR A 180 -30.77 53.99 -27.95
C THR A 180 -30.94 55.37 -27.31
N LEU A 181 -30.15 55.68 -26.28
CA LEU A 181 -30.07 57.02 -25.68
C LEU A 181 -29.50 58.04 -26.67
N VAL A 182 -28.44 57.67 -27.38
CA VAL A 182 -27.75 58.47 -28.38
C VAL A 182 -28.64 58.65 -29.58
N ALA A 183 -29.32 57.66 -30.15
CA ALA A 183 -30.30 57.83 -31.22
C ALA A 183 -31.51 58.68 -30.78
N GLY A 184 -31.90 58.59 -29.51
CA GLY A 184 -32.82 59.56 -28.89
C GLY A 184 -32.30 61.00 -28.90
N LEU A 185 -30.97 61.18 -28.86
CA LEU A 185 -30.24 62.44 -28.98
C LEU A 185 -29.78 62.78 -30.43
N GLU A 186 -29.62 61.78 -31.32
CA GLU A 186 -29.01 61.77 -32.67
C GLU A 186 -30.06 61.64 -33.79
N SER A 187 -31.32 61.91 -33.46
CA SER A 187 -32.16 62.76 -34.32
C SER A 187 -31.52 64.14 -34.68
N ALA A 188 -30.19 64.27 -34.55
CA ALA A 188 -29.32 65.40 -34.83
C ALA A 188 -27.97 65.07 -35.51
N SER A 189 -27.55 63.81 -35.79
CA SER A 189 -26.27 63.56 -36.51
C SER A 189 -26.12 62.12 -37.04
N GLU A 190 -25.98 61.94 -38.37
CA GLU A 190 -25.80 60.64 -39.05
C GLU A 190 -24.31 60.30 -39.27
N GLY A 191 -23.81 59.11 -38.85
CA GLY A 191 -22.54 58.61 -39.43
C GLY A 191 -21.77 57.42 -38.82
N ASN A 192 -22.09 56.86 -37.65
CA ASN A 192 -21.14 55.95 -36.95
C ASN A 192 -21.59 54.49 -36.69
N ASP A 193 -22.80 54.09 -37.09
CA ASP A 193 -23.41 52.83 -36.63
C ASP A 193 -22.87 51.55 -37.32
N GLN A 194 -22.34 51.66 -38.54
CA GLN A 194 -21.89 50.48 -39.31
C GLN A 194 -20.56 49.90 -38.83
N ALA A 195 -19.64 50.71 -38.30
CA ALA A 195 -18.33 50.23 -37.86
C ALA A 195 -18.42 49.46 -36.54
N VAL A 196 -19.30 49.90 -35.64
CA VAL A 196 -19.50 49.27 -34.31
C VAL A 196 -20.19 47.92 -34.46
N SER A 197 -21.24 47.82 -35.28
CA SER A 197 -21.95 46.57 -35.52
C SER A 197 -21.07 45.50 -36.19
N ALA A 198 -20.18 45.87 -37.12
CA ALA A 198 -19.23 44.96 -37.74
C ALA A 198 -18.20 44.40 -36.74
N LEU A 199 -17.65 45.23 -35.85
CA LEU A 199 -16.69 44.80 -34.83
C LEU A 199 -17.32 43.86 -33.78
N VAL A 200 -18.57 44.13 -33.40
CA VAL A 200 -19.33 43.27 -32.48
C VAL A 200 -19.59 41.90 -33.09
N ALA A 201 -19.94 41.84 -34.39
CA ALA A 201 -20.18 40.59 -35.10
C ALA A 201 -18.90 39.73 -35.21
N ASP A 202 -17.76 40.35 -35.55
CA ASP A 202 -16.47 39.65 -35.64
C ASP A 202 -16.04 39.06 -34.29
N ARG A 203 -16.14 39.87 -33.23
CA ARG A 203 -15.75 39.43 -31.88
C ARG A 203 -16.66 38.32 -31.35
N LYS A 204 -17.95 38.36 -31.67
CA LYS A 204 -18.90 37.28 -31.35
C LYS A 204 -18.53 35.97 -32.06
N ALA A 205 -18.11 36.05 -33.33
CA ALA A 205 -17.69 34.87 -34.09
C ALA A 205 -16.41 34.23 -33.52
N GLN A 206 -15.41 35.03 -33.12
CA GLN A 206 -14.18 34.52 -32.49
C GLN A 206 -14.46 33.79 -31.17
N VAL A 207 -15.32 34.38 -30.33
CA VAL A 207 -15.71 33.78 -29.05
C VAL A 207 -16.50 32.49 -29.26
N GLN A 208 -17.38 32.44 -30.26
CA GLN A 208 -18.13 31.24 -30.61
C GLN A 208 -17.22 30.11 -31.11
N GLN A 209 -16.15 30.44 -31.86
CA GLN A 209 -15.13 29.45 -32.25
C GLN A 209 -14.35 28.90 -31.05
N LEU A 210 -13.94 29.74 -30.10
CA LEU A 210 -13.25 29.29 -28.88
C LEU A 210 -14.15 28.38 -28.03
N MET A 211 -15.46 28.70 -27.94
CA MET A 211 -16.41 27.83 -27.26
C MET A 211 -16.54 26.46 -27.94
N LEU A 212 -16.64 26.42 -29.27
CA LEU A 212 -16.72 25.16 -30.01
C LEU A 212 -15.45 24.31 -29.85
N TYR A 213 -14.26 24.92 -29.87
CA TYR A 213 -13.00 24.21 -29.64
C TYR A 213 -12.90 23.63 -28.22
N ASN A 214 -13.24 24.42 -27.20
CA ASN A 214 -13.24 23.94 -25.82
C ASN A 214 -14.31 22.86 -25.58
N PHE A 215 -15.46 22.97 -26.26
CA PHE A 215 -16.52 21.98 -26.21
C PHE A 215 -16.10 20.64 -26.82
N ASP A 216 -15.48 20.65 -28.00
CA ASP A 216 -14.94 19.45 -28.67
C ASP A 216 -13.85 18.76 -27.83
N LEU A 217 -12.96 19.55 -27.21
CA LEU A 217 -11.94 19.03 -26.29
C LEU A 217 -12.58 18.40 -25.05
N THR A 218 -13.62 19.02 -24.51
CA THR A 218 -14.37 18.52 -23.34
C THR A 218 -15.09 17.21 -23.68
N GLN A 219 -15.76 17.14 -24.84
CA GLN A 219 -16.37 15.90 -25.33
C GLN A 219 -15.35 14.79 -25.52
N THR A 220 -14.20 15.10 -26.10
CA THR A 220 -13.10 14.14 -26.32
C THR A 220 -12.56 13.61 -24.99
N LEU A 221 -12.41 14.46 -23.97
CA LEU A 221 -11.92 14.06 -22.64
C LEU A 221 -12.94 13.23 -21.85
N LEU A 222 -14.24 13.53 -21.98
CA LEU A 222 -15.30 12.82 -21.27
C LEU A 222 -15.84 11.58 -22.01
N ARG A 223 -15.50 11.38 -23.30
CA ARG A 223 -16.09 10.34 -24.17
C ARG A 223 -17.62 10.30 -24.10
N SER A 224 -18.25 11.43 -23.79
CA SER A 224 -19.69 11.56 -23.71
C SER A 224 -20.19 12.15 -25.02
N ASP A 225 -20.96 11.39 -25.79
CA ASP A 225 -21.77 11.93 -26.87
C ASP A 225 -22.82 12.85 -26.24
N ILE A 226 -22.62 14.16 -26.33
CA ILE A 226 -23.57 15.12 -25.78
C ILE A 226 -24.66 15.34 -26.81
N GLU A 227 -25.82 14.77 -26.54
CA GLU A 227 -27.05 15.11 -27.23
C GLU A 227 -27.56 16.43 -26.63
N ILE A 228 -27.33 17.55 -27.33
CA ILE A 228 -27.88 18.85 -26.92
C ILE A 228 -29.40 18.70 -26.95
N GLN A 229 -30.03 18.77 -25.77
CA GLN A 229 -31.48 18.63 -25.70
C GLN A 229 -32.14 19.80 -26.45
N PRO A 230 -33.18 19.54 -27.26
CA PRO A 230 -33.82 20.59 -28.03
C PRO A 230 -34.43 21.64 -27.10
N GLY A 231 -33.87 22.86 -27.13
CA GLY A 231 -34.31 24.00 -26.32
C GLY A 231 -33.31 24.46 -25.25
N GLU A 232 -32.21 23.73 -25.04
CA GLU A 232 -31.15 24.14 -24.11
C GLU A 232 -30.20 25.17 -24.75
N SER A 233 -29.90 26.26 -24.05
CA SER A 233 -28.90 27.23 -24.51
C SER A 233 -27.49 26.65 -24.40
N LEU A 234 -26.62 26.97 -25.36
CA LEU A 234 -25.22 26.49 -25.38
C LEU A 234 -24.48 26.83 -24.07
N ASP A 235 -24.77 27.99 -23.48
CA ASP A 235 -24.14 28.44 -22.22
C ASP A 235 -24.56 27.57 -21.03
N GLN A 236 -25.82 27.13 -20.98
CA GLN A 236 -26.32 26.28 -19.91
C GLN A 236 -25.76 24.87 -20.02
N ALA A 237 -25.76 24.30 -21.23
CA ALA A 237 -25.14 23.01 -21.49
C ALA A 237 -23.64 23.02 -21.11
N LEU A 238 -22.91 24.08 -21.46
CA LEU A 238 -21.48 24.20 -21.13
C LEU A 238 -21.24 24.31 -19.61
N ARG A 239 -22.07 25.05 -18.88
CA ARG A 239 -21.98 25.17 -17.40
C ARG A 239 -22.21 23.84 -16.71
N ASP A 240 -23.22 23.09 -17.14
CA ASP A 240 -23.55 21.79 -16.57
C ASP A 240 -22.41 20.79 -16.81
N GLN A 241 -21.78 20.82 -17.98
CA GLN A 241 -20.60 20.01 -18.29
C GLN A 241 -19.38 20.38 -17.43
N ILE A 242 -19.09 21.67 -17.26
CA ILE A 242 -18.00 22.14 -16.38
C ILE A 242 -18.26 21.68 -14.94
N SER A 243 -19.49 21.78 -14.46
CA SER A 243 -19.88 21.32 -13.13
C SER A 243 -19.66 19.81 -12.96
N ASN A 244 -20.08 19.01 -13.94
CA ASN A 244 -19.86 17.56 -13.94
C ASN A 244 -18.36 17.22 -13.94
N LEU A 245 -17.55 17.89 -14.77
CA LEU A 245 -16.11 17.69 -14.82
C LEU A 245 -15.45 18.05 -13.49
N LYS A 246 -15.84 19.16 -12.85
CA LYS A 246 -15.38 19.54 -11.51
C LYS A 246 -15.69 18.47 -10.46
N ASN A 247 -16.90 17.93 -10.46
CA ASN A 247 -17.28 16.87 -9.54
C ASN A 247 -16.42 15.61 -9.74
N VAL A 248 -16.21 15.19 -10.98
CA VAL A 248 -15.36 14.03 -11.31
C VAL A 248 -13.91 14.28 -10.88
N VAL A 249 -13.35 15.44 -11.18
CA VAL A 249 -11.99 15.81 -10.78
C VAL A 249 -11.86 15.83 -9.26
N SER A 250 -12.83 16.40 -8.55
CA SER A 250 -12.86 16.45 -7.09
C SER A 250 -12.92 15.05 -6.45
N LEU A 251 -13.71 14.13 -7.01
CA LEU A 251 -13.74 12.74 -6.54
C LEU A 251 -12.42 12.02 -6.80
N ILE A 252 -11.80 12.22 -7.97
CA ILE A 252 -10.52 11.62 -8.31
C ILE A 252 -9.41 12.15 -7.41
N SER A 253 -9.32 13.47 -7.23
CA SER A 253 -8.27 14.11 -6.44
C SER A 253 -8.45 13.89 -4.93
N GLY A 254 -9.69 13.87 -4.44
CA GLY A 254 -10.01 13.69 -3.02
C GLY A 254 -9.96 12.24 -2.56
N PHE A 255 -10.34 11.28 -3.40
CA PHE A 255 -10.49 9.88 -3.01
C PHE A 255 -9.56 8.93 -3.75
N ALA A 256 -9.61 8.90 -5.10
CA ALA A 256 -8.87 7.90 -5.87
C ALA A 256 -7.35 8.08 -5.75
N LEU A 257 -6.87 9.33 -5.86
CA LEU A 257 -5.46 9.66 -5.88
C LEU A 257 -4.76 9.33 -4.52
N PRO A 258 -5.30 9.69 -3.34
CA PRO A 258 -4.74 9.27 -2.05
C PRO A 258 -4.70 7.75 -1.87
N VAL A 259 -5.72 7.03 -2.32
CA VAL A 259 -5.75 5.56 -2.23
C VAL A 259 -4.66 4.94 -3.09
N LEU A 260 -4.53 5.36 -4.35
CA LEU A 260 -3.53 4.85 -5.28
C LEU A 260 -2.10 5.17 -4.82
N THR A 261 -1.88 6.37 -4.32
CA THR A 261 -0.57 6.83 -3.83
C THR A 261 -0.17 6.15 -2.52
N SER A 262 -1.11 5.94 -1.59
CA SER A 262 -0.87 5.11 -0.40
C SER A 262 -0.55 3.66 -0.76
N LEU A 263 -1.31 3.06 -1.68
CA LEU A 263 -1.04 1.70 -2.15
C LEU A 263 0.36 1.59 -2.77
N LEU A 264 0.78 2.57 -3.57
CA LEU A 264 2.13 2.67 -4.11
C LEU A 264 3.18 2.75 -2.97
N GLY A 265 2.93 3.54 -1.93
CA GLY A 265 3.79 3.63 -0.75
C GLY A 265 4.01 2.29 -0.06
N VAL A 266 2.94 1.51 0.12
CA VAL A 266 3.04 0.15 0.69
C VAL A 266 3.87 -0.75 -0.21
N CYS A 267 3.65 -0.72 -1.52
CA CYS A 267 4.43 -1.52 -2.48
C CYS A 267 5.92 -1.17 -2.42
N VAL A 268 6.26 0.12 -2.40
CA VAL A 268 7.66 0.59 -2.28
C VAL A 268 8.29 0.11 -0.98
N TYR A 269 7.57 0.17 0.14
CA TYR A 269 8.04 -0.37 1.41
C TYR A 269 8.33 -1.88 1.31
N ILE A 270 7.42 -2.67 0.74
CA ILE A 270 7.58 -4.12 0.61
C ILE A 270 8.79 -4.45 -0.27
N LEU A 271 8.96 -3.77 -1.40
CA LEU A 271 10.10 -3.95 -2.29
C LEU A 271 11.42 -3.59 -1.60
N ARG A 272 11.48 -2.44 -0.92
CA ARG A 272 12.67 -2.02 -0.16
C ARG A 272 13.00 -2.99 0.97
N SER A 273 12.00 -3.41 1.73
CA SER A 273 12.18 -4.35 2.84
C SER A 273 12.61 -5.73 2.32
N GLY A 274 12.00 -6.21 1.24
CA GLY A 274 12.40 -7.46 0.58
C GLY A 274 13.83 -7.40 0.06
N SER A 275 14.22 -6.30 -0.60
CA SER A 275 15.60 -6.07 -1.07
C SER A 275 16.60 -6.10 0.08
N ASN A 276 16.32 -5.39 1.18
CA ASN A 276 17.17 -5.40 2.37
C ASN A 276 17.27 -6.79 3.03
N GLN A 277 16.18 -7.57 3.04
CA GLN A 277 16.18 -8.93 3.60
C GLN A 277 16.99 -9.91 2.74
N ILE A 278 16.98 -9.74 1.42
CA ILE A 278 17.81 -10.52 0.49
C ILE A 278 19.29 -10.17 0.71
N GLU A 279 19.63 -8.87 0.77
CA GLU A 279 21.00 -8.41 0.99
C GLU A 279 21.57 -8.91 2.33
N ARG A 280 20.76 -8.88 3.38
CA ARG A 280 21.17 -9.29 4.74
C ARG A 280 21.07 -10.79 5.01
N MET A 281 20.67 -11.59 4.02
CA MET A 281 20.40 -13.02 4.19
C MET A 281 19.50 -13.29 5.41
N SER A 282 18.51 -12.43 5.67
CA SER A 282 17.63 -12.52 6.85
C SER A 282 16.23 -13.03 6.48
N PHE A 283 16.13 -13.73 5.35
CA PHE A 283 14.88 -14.17 4.76
C PHE A 283 14.09 -15.11 5.68
N ARG A 284 12.78 -14.84 5.79
CA ARG A 284 11.80 -15.69 6.50
C ARG A 284 10.57 -15.92 5.60
N PRO A 285 10.36 -17.13 5.06
CA PRO A 285 9.25 -17.42 4.14
C PRO A 285 7.87 -17.31 4.79
N GLU A 286 7.78 -17.39 6.12
CA GLU A 286 6.53 -17.24 6.88
C GLU A 286 5.98 -15.79 6.88
N SER A 287 6.75 -14.82 6.40
CA SER A 287 6.37 -13.40 6.42
C SER A 287 5.35 -12.99 5.36
N VAL A 288 5.01 -13.87 4.39
CA VAL A 288 4.13 -13.50 3.25
C VAL A 288 2.76 -13.01 3.72
N GLY A 289 2.18 -13.63 4.77
CA GLY A 289 0.91 -13.19 5.35
C GLY A 289 0.95 -11.77 5.92
N VAL A 290 2.11 -11.34 6.44
CA VAL A 290 2.29 -10.00 7.03
C VAL A 290 2.19 -8.90 5.97
N TYR A 291 2.65 -9.17 4.74
CA TYR A 291 2.55 -8.18 3.65
C TYR A 291 1.09 -7.92 3.25
N PHE A 292 0.23 -8.94 3.24
CA PHE A 292 -1.19 -8.77 2.91
C PHE A 292 -1.89 -7.84 3.90
N TYR A 293 -1.71 -8.06 5.20
CA TYR A 293 -2.28 -7.16 6.22
C TYR A 293 -1.72 -5.75 6.10
N ARG A 294 -0.43 -5.60 5.76
CA ARG A 294 0.18 -4.28 5.53
C ARG A 294 -0.48 -3.53 4.37
N VAL A 295 -0.83 -4.22 3.28
CA VAL A 295 -1.54 -3.63 2.15
C VAL A 295 -2.92 -3.12 2.57
N ILE A 296 -3.71 -3.93 3.28
CA ILE A 296 -5.03 -3.52 3.78
C ILE A 296 -4.91 -2.29 4.68
N LEU A 297 -3.97 -2.32 5.63
CA LEU A 297 -3.75 -1.23 6.58
C LEU A 297 -3.30 0.06 5.88
N GLY A 298 -2.40 -0.02 4.89
CA GLY A 298 -1.95 1.15 4.16
C GLY A 298 -3.05 1.76 3.30
N VAL A 299 -3.84 0.93 2.59
CA VAL A 299 -5.01 1.42 1.83
C VAL A 299 -6.01 2.10 2.75
N THR A 300 -6.33 1.48 3.89
CA THR A 300 -7.24 2.05 4.88
C THR A 300 -6.71 3.37 5.45
N GLY A 301 -5.41 3.44 5.74
CA GLY A 301 -4.74 4.66 6.17
C GLY A 301 -4.79 5.78 5.13
N GLY A 302 -4.65 5.44 3.84
CA GLY A 302 -4.80 6.39 2.74
C GLY A 302 -6.21 6.98 2.66
N ILE A 303 -7.24 6.13 2.78
CA ILE A 303 -8.65 6.58 2.82
C ILE A 303 -8.89 7.48 4.04
N ALA A 304 -8.40 7.09 5.21
CA ALA A 304 -8.61 7.86 6.43
C ALA A 304 -8.01 9.27 6.29
N ILE A 305 -6.83 9.40 5.70
CA ILE A 305 -6.15 10.69 5.52
C ILE A 305 -6.90 11.61 4.56
N SER A 306 -7.53 11.08 3.51
CA SER A 306 -8.41 11.86 2.64
C SER A 306 -9.52 12.58 3.40
N TRP A 307 -9.97 12.07 4.54
CA TRP A 307 -11.01 12.72 5.36
C TRP A 307 -10.48 13.81 6.29
N PHE A 308 -9.21 13.75 6.68
CA PHE A 308 -8.63 14.68 7.66
C PHE A 308 -7.93 15.88 7.03
N ILE A 309 -7.58 15.84 5.75
CA ILE A 309 -6.91 16.94 5.07
C ILE A 309 -7.93 17.76 4.28
N PRO A 310 -8.26 18.98 4.73
CA PRO A 310 -9.02 19.90 3.90
C PRO A 310 -8.18 20.28 2.67
N VAL A 311 -8.75 20.12 1.49
CA VAL A 311 -8.15 20.54 0.21
C VAL A 311 -8.39 22.04 0.07
N ASP A 312 -7.66 22.86 0.84
CA ASP A 312 -7.76 24.31 0.74
C ASP A 312 -6.77 24.86 -0.30
N GLU A 313 -7.27 25.62 -1.28
CA GLU A 313 -6.53 26.09 -2.47
C GLU A 313 -5.44 27.15 -2.20
N THR A 314 -5.26 27.64 -0.96
CA THR A 314 -4.50 28.88 -0.69
C THR A 314 -3.33 28.76 0.29
N GLY A 315 -3.00 27.56 0.77
CA GLY A 315 -1.95 27.36 1.77
C GLY A 315 -0.61 26.83 1.23
N LEU A 316 0.50 27.13 1.92
CA LEU A 316 1.84 26.55 1.67
C LEU A 316 1.88 25.01 1.85
N LEU A 317 0.87 24.45 2.54
CA LEU A 317 0.62 23.02 2.66
C LEU A 317 -0.20 22.44 1.47
N ALA A 318 -0.88 23.28 0.68
CA ALA A 318 -1.59 22.86 -0.53
C ALA A 318 -0.63 22.37 -1.62
N SER A 319 0.59 22.94 -1.68
CA SER A 319 1.61 22.58 -2.67
C SER A 319 2.40 21.31 -2.34
N ILE A 320 2.42 20.85 -1.09
CA ILE A 320 3.09 19.58 -0.73
C ILE A 320 2.17 18.37 -1.00
N ALA A 321 0.97 18.62 -1.55
CA ALA A 321 0.12 17.66 -2.27
C ALA A 321 -0.38 16.48 -1.41
N PRO A 322 -1.66 16.42 -1.02
CA PRO A 322 -2.27 15.32 -0.27
C PRO A 322 -1.86 13.90 -0.71
N ALA A 323 -1.56 13.72 -2.01
CA ALA A 323 -0.96 12.52 -2.59
C ALA A 323 0.38 12.09 -1.95
N THR A 324 1.30 13.01 -1.65
CA THR A 324 2.60 12.67 -1.05
C THR A 324 2.44 12.23 0.40
N LEU A 325 1.51 12.85 1.13
CA LEU A 325 1.21 12.46 2.51
C LEU A 325 0.52 11.10 2.55
N ALA A 326 -0.42 10.84 1.64
CA ALA A 326 -1.02 9.52 1.47
C ALA A 326 0.03 8.46 1.11
N PHE A 327 0.95 8.75 0.19
CA PHE A 327 2.09 7.89 -0.11
C PHE A 327 2.95 7.61 1.12
N LEU A 328 3.32 8.65 1.87
CA LEU A 328 4.14 8.52 3.08
C LEU A 328 3.46 7.61 4.10
N VAL A 329 2.14 7.72 4.23
CA VAL A 329 1.37 6.90 5.16
C VAL A 329 1.27 5.45 4.73
N GLY A 330 1.09 5.19 3.44
CA GLY A 330 1.22 3.83 2.92
C GLY A 330 2.62 3.24 3.18
N TYR A 331 3.67 4.03 2.95
CA TYR A 331 5.06 3.62 3.18
C TYR A 331 5.37 3.39 4.67
N ALA A 332 4.84 4.24 5.55
CA ALA A 332 5.12 4.28 6.98
C ALA A 332 3.92 3.82 7.84
N VAL A 333 3.15 2.85 7.35
CA VAL A 333 1.89 2.42 7.98
C VAL A 333 2.04 2.05 9.45
N GLU A 334 3.13 1.41 9.85
CA GLU A 334 3.38 1.08 11.27
C GLU A 334 3.55 2.33 12.13
N ILE A 335 4.23 3.36 11.61
CA ILE A 335 4.43 4.61 12.33
C ILE A 335 3.09 5.32 12.50
N LEU A 336 2.24 5.32 11.47
CA LEU A 336 0.89 5.87 11.54
C LEU A 336 0.09 5.23 12.70
N PHE A 337 0.00 3.90 12.71
CA PHE A 337 -0.77 3.21 13.74
C PHE A 337 -0.17 3.37 15.14
N ASN A 338 1.16 3.41 15.26
CA ASN A 338 1.82 3.71 16.54
C ASN A 338 1.47 5.13 17.05
N VAL A 339 1.38 6.11 16.15
CA VAL A 339 0.95 7.48 16.49
C VAL A 339 -0.52 7.50 16.90
N MET A 340 -1.40 6.80 16.16
CA MET A 340 -2.82 6.68 16.51
C MET A 340 -3.02 6.01 17.87
N ASP A 341 -2.32 4.90 18.13
CA ASP A 341 -2.36 4.20 19.42
C ASP A 341 -1.87 5.11 20.54
N SER A 342 -0.82 5.91 20.29
CA SER A 342 -0.32 6.89 21.26
C SER A 342 -1.35 7.98 21.56
N LEU A 343 -2.07 8.46 20.54
CA LEU A 343 -3.14 9.44 20.69
C LEU A 343 -4.34 8.86 21.44
N VAL A 344 -4.77 7.63 21.10
CA VAL A 344 -5.83 6.92 21.83
C VAL A 344 -5.46 6.74 23.30
N ARG A 345 -4.20 6.39 23.61
CA ARG A 345 -3.70 6.30 24.99
C ARG A 345 -3.71 7.65 25.70
N ALA A 346 -3.28 8.72 25.03
CA ALA A 346 -3.31 10.07 25.59
C ALA A 346 -4.74 10.54 25.91
N LEU A 347 -5.73 10.06 25.16
CA LEU A 347 -7.16 10.30 25.38
C LEU A 347 -7.82 9.33 26.38
N GLY A 348 -7.06 8.44 27.02
CA GLY A 348 -7.57 7.51 28.04
C GLY A 348 -8.17 6.21 27.50
N GLY A 349 -7.88 5.86 26.25
CA GLY A 349 -8.34 4.60 25.64
C GLY A 349 -7.65 3.35 26.20
N PRO A 350 -8.29 2.17 26.06
CA PRO A 350 -7.77 0.90 26.58
C PRO A 350 -6.47 0.46 25.90
N GLN A 351 -5.53 -0.09 26.67
CA GLN A 351 -4.28 -0.62 26.14
C GLN A 351 -4.53 -1.96 25.43
N ILE A 352 -4.35 -1.97 24.10
CA ILE A 352 -4.20 -3.21 23.34
C ILE A 352 -2.72 -3.62 23.46
N ASP A 353 -2.38 -4.35 24.52
CA ASP A 353 -1.04 -4.92 24.64
C ASP A 353 -0.96 -6.17 23.75
N GLY A 354 -0.27 -6.04 22.61
CA GLY A 354 -0.05 -7.13 21.64
C GLY A 354 0.82 -8.28 22.17
N ARG A 355 1.12 -8.27 23.48
CA ARG A 355 1.69 -9.40 24.21
C ARG A 355 0.70 -9.85 25.27
N THR A 356 -0.20 -10.74 24.91
CA THR A 356 -0.71 -11.71 25.89
C THR A 356 0.49 -12.46 26.42
N LYS A 357 1.00 -12.02 27.58
CA LYS A 357 1.85 -12.85 28.42
C LYS A 357 1.06 -14.14 28.61
N VAL A 358 1.53 -15.21 27.98
CA VAL A 358 1.21 -16.56 28.42
C VAL A 358 1.88 -16.69 29.78
N GLU A 359 1.22 -16.15 30.80
CA GLU A 359 1.48 -16.53 32.18
C GLU A 359 1.11 -18.00 32.26
N THR A 360 2.14 -18.81 32.03
CA THR A 360 2.17 -20.19 32.44
C THR A 360 2.09 -20.16 33.96
N GLN A 361 0.87 -20.24 34.49
CA GLN A 361 0.68 -20.76 35.84
C GLN A 361 1.24 -22.18 35.83
N ARG A 362 2.41 -22.33 36.46
CA ARG A 362 3.00 -23.61 36.85
C ARG A 362 3.05 -23.66 38.36
#